data_AF-A0A3B4F716-F1
#
_entry.id   AF-A0A3B4F716-F1
#
_cell.length_a   1.000
_cell.length_b   1.000
_cell.length_c   1.000
_cell.angle_alpha   90.00
_cell.angle_beta   90.00
_cell.angle_gamma   90.00
#
_symmetry.space_group_name_H-M   'P 1'
#
loop_
_entity.id
_entity.type
_entity.pdbx_description
1 polymer ?
#
loop_
_entity_poly.entity_id
_entity_poly.type
_entity_poly.pdbx_seq_one_letter_code
_entity_poly.pdbx_strand_id
1 'polypeptide(L)' 'MLNKAPRLKSTIKTKAKGNINVRPASEAMIELLTLLFLNSLAEEAKAKAFEEKSATIRAQHVRAVSKKVLKKARG' A
#
# COMPACT_ATOMS: atom_id res chain seq x y z
N MET A 1 -5.91 2.82 16.99
CA MET A 1 -4.80 1.87 16.79
C MET A 1 -5.36 0.68 16.03
N LEU A 2 -4.63 0.12 15.05
CA LEU A 2 -5.05 -1.11 14.39
C LEU A 2 -4.89 -2.25 15.41
N ASN A 3 -5.99 -2.63 16.07
CA ASN A 3 -5.96 -3.59 17.18
C ASN A 3 -5.64 -5.03 16.74
N LYS A 4 -5.46 -5.28 15.43
CA LYS A 4 -5.03 -6.55 14.85
C LYS A 4 -4.17 -6.29 13.62
N ALA A 5 -3.11 -7.08 13.46
CA ALA A 5 -2.32 -7.08 12.23
C ALA A 5 -3.21 -7.46 11.04
N PRO A 6 -3.09 -6.76 9.90
CA PRO A 6 -3.86 -7.09 8.71
C PRO A 6 -3.56 -8.51 8.24
N ARG A 7 -4.60 -9.29 7.89
CA ARG A 7 -4.46 -10.70 7.44
C ARG A 7 -3.97 -10.78 5.97
N LEU A 8 -2.81 -10.19 5.66
CA LEU A 8 -2.30 -10.01 4.29
C LEU A 8 -2.10 -11.33 3.53
N LYS A 9 -1.61 -12.38 4.20
CA LYS A 9 -1.49 -13.73 3.62
C LYS A 9 -2.82 -14.25 3.07
N SER A 10 -3.91 -14.05 3.80
CA SER A 10 -5.24 -14.49 3.35
C SER A 10 -5.70 -13.72 2.12
N THR A 11 -5.51 -12.40 2.12
CA THR A 11 -5.84 -11.53 0.98
C THR A 11 -5.08 -11.95 -0.28
N ILE A 12 -3.78 -12.21 -0.15
CA ILE A 12 -2.93 -12.64 -1.27
C ILE A 12 -3.40 -13.99 -1.82
N LYS A 13 -3.66 -14.98 -0.94
CA LYS A 13 -4.20 -16.28 -1.38
C LYS A 13 -5.54 -16.17 -2.09
N THR A 14 -6.44 -15.31 -1.62
CA THR A 14 -7.77 -15.11 -2.24
C THR A 14 -7.69 -14.37 -3.59
N LYS A 15 -6.70 -13.49 -3.77
CA LYS A 15 -6.57 -12.66 -4.98
C LYS A 15 -5.62 -13.24 -6.04
N ALA A 16 -4.79 -14.22 -5.69
CA ALA A 16 -3.87 -14.84 -6.61
C ALA A 16 -4.59 -15.64 -7.70
N LYS A 17 -4.07 -15.56 -8.93
CA LYS A 17 -4.52 -16.42 -10.04
C LYS A 17 -3.83 -17.78 -9.93
N GLY A 18 -4.29 -18.62 -8.99
CA GLY A 18 -3.81 -19.98 -8.80
C GLY A 18 -3.36 -20.31 -7.37
N ASN A 19 -3.01 -21.56 -7.15
CA ASN A 19 -2.60 -22.06 -5.85
C ASN A 19 -1.16 -21.63 -5.54
N ILE A 20 -1.05 -20.54 -4.77
CA ILE A 20 0.24 -20.03 -4.29
C ILE A 20 0.55 -20.52 -2.87
N ASN A 21 1.79 -20.96 -2.66
CA ASN A 21 2.28 -21.33 -1.34
C ASN A 21 3.05 -20.14 -0.72
N VAL A 22 2.45 -19.49 0.27
CA VAL A 22 3.09 -18.44 1.07
C VAL A 22 3.75 -19.10 2.28
N ARG A 23 5.08 -19.23 2.24
CA ARG A 23 5.88 -19.78 3.35
C ARG A 23 5.93 -18.78 4.51
N PRO A 24 6.16 -19.22 5.77
CA PRO A 24 6.18 -18.34 6.93
C PRO A 24 7.12 -17.13 6.80
N ALA A 25 8.34 -17.32 6.29
CA ALA A 25 9.29 -16.22 6.09
C ALA A 25 8.82 -15.17 5.06
N SER A 26 7.99 -15.57 4.09
CA SER A 26 7.43 -14.66 3.09
C SER A 26 6.37 -13.72 3.68
N GLU A 27 5.78 -14.06 4.83
CA GLU A 27 4.76 -13.22 5.48
C GLU A 27 5.36 -11.89 5.95
N ALA A 28 6.53 -11.93 6.60
CA ALA A 28 7.25 -10.72 7.01
C ALA A 28 7.66 -9.85 5.80
N MET A 29 8.03 -10.47 4.68
CA MET A 29 8.36 -9.73 3.44
C MET A 29 7.12 -9.06 2.84
N ILE A 30 5.97 -9.74 2.84
CA ILE A 30 4.69 -9.16 2.39
C ILE A 30 4.32 -7.95 3.26
N GLU A 31 4.49 -8.06 4.57
CA GLU A 31 4.25 -6.95 5.49
C GLU A 31 5.19 -5.77 5.21
N LEU A 32 6.49 -6.04 5.08
CA LEU A 32 7.48 -5.01 4.74
C LEU A 32 7.15 -4.30 3.42
N LEU A 33 6.85 -5.06 2.36
CA LEU A 33 6.48 -4.49 1.06
C LEU A 33 5.20 -3.63 1.16
N THR A 34 4.23 -4.06 1.97
CA THR A 34 3.01 -3.29 2.21
C THR A 34 3.32 -1.97 2.93
N LEU A 35 4.18 -1.99 3.95
CA LEU A 35 4.63 -0.79 4.66
C LEU A 35 5.38 0.17 3.74
N LEU A 36 6.32 -0.33 2.93
CA LEU A 36 7.08 0.49 1.98
C LEU A 36 6.18 1.12 0.91
N PHE A 37 5.20 0.37 0.42
CA PHE A 37 4.20 0.88 -0.51
C PHE A 37 3.35 1.99 0.12
N LEU A 38 2.81 1.76 1.32
CA LEU A 38 1.97 2.74 2.02
C LEU A 38 2.77 4.01 2.39
N ASN A 39 4.03 3.87 2.80
CA ASN A 39 4.91 5.00 3.07
C ASN A 39 5.12 5.84 1.80
N SER A 40 5.44 5.19 0.68
CA SER A 40 5.60 5.87 -0.62
C SER A 40 4.31 6.56 -1.08
N LEU A 41 3.15 5.93 -0.86
CA LEU A 41 1.85 6.52 -1.17
C LEU A 41 1.55 7.74 -0.29
N ALA A 42 1.88 7.67 0.99
CA ALA A 42 1.67 8.75 1.94
C ALA A 42 2.54 9.97 1.60
N GLU A 43 3.82 9.77 1.28
CA GLU A 43 4.73 10.86 0.88
C GLU A 43 4.25 11.55 -0.41
N GLU A 44 3.87 10.78 -1.44
CA GLU A 44 3.37 11.37 -2.69
C GLU A 44 2.01 12.09 -2.47
N ALA A 45 1.12 11.54 -1.63
CA ALA A 45 -0.16 12.18 -1.32
C ALA A 45 0.02 13.45 -0.47
N LYS A 46 1.01 13.48 0.43
CA LYS A 46 1.39 14.65 1.21
C LYS A 46 1.94 15.75 0.30
N ALA A 47 2.83 15.42 -0.62
CA ALA A 47 3.34 16.36 -1.62
C ALA A 47 2.19 16.95 -2.46
N LYS A 48 1.24 16.11 -2.91
CA LYS A 48 0.06 16.58 -3.65
C LYS A 48 -0.83 17.51 -2.82
N ALA A 49 -1.05 17.19 -1.54
CA ALA A 49 -1.80 18.06 -0.63
C ALA A 49 -1.12 19.43 -0.46
N PHE A 50 0.21 19.43 -0.35
CA PHE A 50 1.00 20.65 -0.24
C PHE A 50 0.93 21.52 -1.51
N GLU A 51 1.06 20.92 -2.70
CA GLU A 51 0.88 21.61 -3.98
C GLU A 51 -0.50 22.29 -4.09
N GLU A 52 -1.54 21.64 -3.58
CA GLU A 52 -2.92 22.16 -3.56
C GLU A 52 -3.21 23.08 -2.37
N LYS A 53 -2.20 23.47 -1.59
CA LYS A 53 -2.31 24.32 -0.38
C LYS A 53 -3.30 23.76 0.65
N SER A 54 -3.43 22.45 0.72
CA SER A 54 -4.32 21.76 1.66
C SER A 54 -3.60 21.42 2.95
N ALA A 55 -4.17 21.82 4.09
CA ALA A 55 -3.61 21.52 5.41
C ALA A 55 -3.72 20.03 5.81
N THR A 56 -4.49 19.23 5.07
CA THR A 56 -4.76 17.82 5.40
C THR A 56 -4.72 16.95 4.14
N ILE A 57 -4.33 15.68 4.27
CA ILE A 57 -4.44 14.71 3.18
C ILE A 57 -5.91 14.29 3.05
N ARG A 58 -6.49 14.51 1.87
CA ARG A 58 -7.88 14.16 1.54
C ARG A 58 -7.91 13.05 0.48
N ALA A 59 -9.09 12.47 0.30
CA ALA A 59 -9.30 11.38 -0.66
C ALA A 59 -8.86 11.74 -2.09
N GLN A 60 -9.04 13.00 -2.51
CA GLN A 60 -8.64 13.48 -3.84
C GLN A 60 -7.12 13.43 -4.05
N HIS A 61 -6.31 13.80 -3.04
CA HIS A 61 -4.84 13.77 -3.14
C HIS A 61 -4.35 12.33 -3.31
N VAL A 62 -4.92 11.40 -2.53
CA VAL A 62 -4.59 9.97 -2.62
C VAL A 62 -4.97 9.42 -4.00
N ARG A 63 -6.19 9.71 -4.48
CA ARG A 63 -6.65 9.27 -5.82
C ARG A 63 -5.75 9.79 -6.94
N ALA A 64 -5.30 11.04 -6.86
CA ALA A 64 -4.44 11.66 -7.86
C ALA A 64 -3.10 10.94 -8.02
N VAL A 65 -2.50 10.47 -6.92
CA VAL A 65 -1.17 9.82 -6.95
C VAL A 65 -1.23 8.30 -7.05
N SER A 66 -2.36 7.68 -6.68
CA SER A 66 -2.51 6.21 -6.58
C SER A 66 -2.07 5.47 -7.85
N LYS A 67 -2.48 5.93 -9.04
CA LYS A 67 -2.15 5.26 -10.32
C LYS A 67 -0.64 5.26 -10.58
N LYS A 68 0.04 6.37 -10.29
CA LYS A 68 1.50 6.52 -10.45
C LYS A 68 2.24 5.60 -9.48
N VAL A 69 1.86 5.62 -8.19
CA VAL A 69 2.51 4.81 -7.15
C VAL A 69 2.30 3.31 -7.39
N LEU A 70 1.09 2.88 -7.75
CA LEU A 70 0.81 1.50 -8.13
C LEU A 70 1.64 1.05 -9.35
N LYS A 71 1.89 1.94 -10.31
CA LYS A 71 2.75 1.63 -11.47
C LYS A 71 4.21 1.41 -11.05
N LYS A 72 4.72 2.22 -10.10
CA LYS A 72 6.08 2.06 -9.53
C LYS A 72 6.25 0.78 -8.72
N ALA A 73 5.18 0.31 -8.07
CA ALA A 73 5.19 -0.88 -7.24
C ALA A 73 5.07 -2.21 -8.02
N ARG A 74 5.02 -2.14 -9.36
CA ARG A 74 5.08 -3.33 -10.20
C ARG A 74 6.50 -3.90 -10.14
N GLY A 75 6.60 -5.20 -9.86
CA GLY A 75 7.83 -5.97 -10.01
C GLY A 75 8.17 -6.23 -11.47
#